data_AF-A0A1M7XXF3-F1
#
_entry.id   AF-A0A1M7XXF3-F1
#
_cell.length_a   1.000
_cell.length_b   1.000
_cell.length_c   1.000
_cell.angle_alpha   90.00
_cell.angle_beta   90.00
_cell.angle_gamma   90.00
#
_symmetry.space_group_name_H-M   'P 1'
#
loop_
_entity.id
_entity.type
_entity.pdbx_description
1 polymer ?
#
loop_
_entity_poly.entity_id
_entity_poly.type
_entity_poly.pdbx_seq_one_letter_code
_entity_poly.pdbx_strand_id
1 'polypeptide(L)'
;MKFQQEPLFYAEIRQEGYHIYNLENAETPNYYPDDLQDYPGVSMRELQEGDIITIRVYFGVGSGEEMQVDSGYVDLRVEHVDLDKVVAEIVSELPDEYALSLGDSIDVFAEEILCINDIQ
;
A
#
# COMPACT_ATOMS: atom_id res chain seq x y z
N MET A 1 -30.85 -5.32 14.02
CA MET A 1 -29.67 -5.72 13.24
C MET A 1 -28.83 -4.48 13.03
N LYS A 2 -27.61 -4.42 13.58
CA LYS A 2 -26.65 -3.42 13.15
C LYS A 2 -26.11 -3.93 11.81
N PHE A 3 -26.34 -3.21 10.72
CA PHE A 3 -25.57 -3.43 9.51
C PHE A 3 -24.13 -3.07 9.90
N GLN A 4 -23.26 -4.08 10.08
CA GLN A 4 -21.83 -3.84 10.06
C GLN A 4 -21.55 -3.42 8.62
N GLN A 5 -21.37 -2.12 8.42
CA GLN A 5 -20.87 -1.59 7.17
C GLN A 5 -19.47 -2.18 6.99
N GLU A 6 -19.25 -2.86 5.87
CA GLU A 6 -17.94 -3.41 5.52
C GLU A 6 -16.90 -2.27 5.57
N PRO A 7 -15.73 -2.46 6.21
CA PRO A 7 -14.67 -1.46 6.19
C PRO A 7 -14.33 -1.05 4.75
N LEU A 8 -14.11 0.26 4.51
CA LEU A 8 -13.79 0.82 3.19
C LEU A 8 -12.65 0.05 2.50
N PHE A 9 -11.67 -0.38 3.29
CA PHE A 9 -10.63 -1.35 2.96
C PHE A 9 -11.06 -2.49 2.00
N TYR A 10 -12.11 -3.25 2.34
CA TYR A 10 -12.53 -4.38 1.50
C TYR A 10 -13.24 -3.91 0.23
N ALA A 11 -13.91 -2.76 0.27
CA ALA A 11 -14.58 -2.20 -0.90
C ALA A 11 -13.56 -1.74 -1.94
N GLU A 12 -12.46 -1.11 -1.52
CA GLU A 12 -11.35 -0.70 -2.39
C GLU A 12 -10.66 -1.91 -3.02
N ILE A 13 -10.36 -2.96 -2.24
CA ILE A 13 -9.80 -4.20 -2.78
C ILE A 13 -10.72 -4.83 -3.83
N ARG A 14 -12.04 -4.85 -3.62
CA ARG A 14 -13.00 -5.39 -4.62
C ARG A 14 -13.04 -4.57 -5.91
N GLN A 15 -12.77 -3.26 -5.83
CA GLN A 15 -12.87 -2.35 -6.97
C GLN A 15 -11.56 -2.27 -7.76
N GLU A 16 -10.45 -2.04 -7.07
CA GLU A 16 -9.13 -1.77 -7.66
C GLU A 16 -8.21 -3.02 -7.64
N GLY A 17 -8.60 -4.08 -6.92
CA GLY A 17 -7.81 -5.30 -6.76
C GLY A 17 -6.77 -5.23 -5.65
N TYR A 18 -6.52 -4.05 -5.09
CA TYR A 18 -5.61 -3.84 -3.98
C TYR A 18 -5.99 -2.64 -3.11
N HIS A 19 -5.32 -2.52 -1.97
CA HIS A 19 -5.38 -1.36 -1.08
C HIS A 19 -4.02 -1.14 -0.42
N ILE A 20 -3.51 0.08 -0.47
CA ILE A 20 -2.24 0.44 0.18
C ILE A 20 -2.53 0.77 1.64
N TYR A 21 -1.74 0.18 2.54
CA TYR A 21 -1.82 0.47 3.96
C TYR A 21 -1.56 1.95 4.21
N ASN A 22 -2.43 2.60 4.99
CA ASN A 22 -2.39 4.01 5.29
C ASN A 22 -2.37 4.21 6.82
N LEU A 23 -1.40 4.97 7.31
CA LEU A 23 -1.18 5.22 8.74
C LEU A 23 -2.37 5.92 9.42
N GLU A 24 -3.04 6.85 8.73
CA GLU A 24 -4.20 7.55 9.28
C GLU A 24 -5.40 6.60 9.43
N ASN A 25 -5.63 5.74 8.42
CA ASN A 25 -6.67 4.70 8.50
C ASN A 25 -6.40 3.71 9.64
N ALA A 26 -5.13 3.42 9.94
CA ALA A 26 -4.73 2.51 11.01
C ALA A 26 -5.05 3.04 12.42
N GLU A 27 -5.21 4.36 12.59
CA GLU A 27 -5.69 4.93 13.85
C GLU A 27 -7.16 4.56 14.13
N THR A 28 -7.91 4.14 13.10
CA THR A 28 -9.29 3.69 13.24
C THR A 28 -9.34 2.24 13.73
N PRO A 29 -9.94 1.97 14.91
CA PRO A 29 -9.98 0.61 15.45
C PRO A 29 -10.69 -0.38 14.53
N ASN A 30 -10.07 -1.54 14.29
CA ASN A 30 -10.55 -2.60 13.39
C ASN A 30 -10.66 -2.19 11.90
N TYR A 31 -9.95 -1.15 11.47
CA TYR A 31 -9.90 -0.79 10.05
C TYR A 31 -9.10 -1.84 9.26
N TYR A 32 -7.92 -2.19 9.76
CA TYR A 32 -7.07 -3.26 9.24
C TYR A 32 -7.15 -4.51 10.12
N PRO A 33 -6.84 -5.70 9.58
CA PRO A 33 -6.66 -6.90 10.40
C PRO A 33 -5.53 -6.70 11.42
N ASP A 34 -5.73 -7.24 12.63
CA ASP A 34 -4.84 -7.08 13.79
C ASP A 34 -3.49 -7.78 13.57
N ASP A 35 -2.54 -7.14 12.88
CA ASP A 35 -1.10 -7.47 12.92
C ASP A 35 -0.29 -6.43 12.12
N LEU A 36 -0.09 -5.26 12.70
CA LEU A 36 0.78 -4.22 12.14
C LEU A 36 1.87 -3.87 13.15
N GLN A 37 3.12 -3.98 12.73
CA GLN A 37 4.27 -3.47 13.48
C GLN A 37 4.23 -1.93 13.52
N ASP A 38 4.86 -1.32 14.52
CA ASP A 38 5.05 0.13 14.55
C ASP A 38 5.91 0.56 13.34
N TYR A 39 5.40 1.50 12.54
CA TYR A 39 6.12 2.10 11.42
C TYR A 39 6.42 3.56 11.71
N PRO A 40 7.66 4.02 11.46
CA PRO A 40 8.03 5.41 11.73
C PRO A 40 7.35 6.41 10.79
N GLY A 41 6.86 5.94 9.63
CA GLY A 41 6.46 6.81 8.52
C GLY A 41 7.66 7.51 7.90
N VAL A 42 7.41 8.36 6.91
CA VAL A 42 8.46 9.15 6.24
C VAL A 42 8.06 10.61 6.11
N SER A 43 9.05 11.50 6.06
CA SER A 43 8.83 12.89 5.67
C SER A 43 9.01 13.05 4.17
N MET A 44 8.03 13.63 3.47
CA MET A 44 8.14 13.97 2.04
C MET A 44 9.34 14.85 1.70
N ARG A 45 9.87 15.59 2.68
CA ARG A 45 11.06 16.45 2.50
C ARG A 45 12.37 15.65 2.42
N GLU A 46 12.35 14.40 2.86
CA GLU A 46 13.52 13.51 2.89
C GLU A 46 13.61 12.67 1.62
N LEU A 47 12.50 12.52 0.87
CA LEU A 47 12.42 11.73 -0.35
C LEU A 47 13.04 12.44 -1.54
N GLN A 48 13.76 11.68 -2.35
CA GLN A 48 14.42 12.12 -3.58
C GLN A 48 14.14 11.12 -4.71
N GLU A 49 14.18 11.62 -5.96
CA GLU A 49 14.13 10.75 -7.13
C GLU A 49 15.25 9.70 -7.08
N GLY A 50 14.89 8.43 -7.27
CA GLY A 50 15.79 7.28 -7.18
C GLY A 50 15.83 6.59 -5.82
N ASP A 51 15.27 7.18 -4.75
CA ASP A 51 15.13 6.50 -3.47
C ASP A 51 14.27 5.25 -3.59
N ILE A 52 14.55 4.24 -2.77
CA ILE A 52 13.68 3.07 -2.63
C ILE A 52 12.82 3.25 -1.39
N ILE A 53 11.51 3.15 -1.54
CA ILE A 53 10.56 3.22 -0.44
C ILE A 53 9.80 1.91 -0.33
N THR A 54 9.41 1.54 0.89
CA THR A 54 8.59 0.34 1.13
C THR A 54 7.19 0.77 1.55
N ILE A 55 6.18 0.20 0.89
CA ILE A 55 4.77 0.27 1.28
C ILE A 55 4.28 -1.12 1.71
N ARG A 56 3.17 -1.18 2.45
CA ARG A 56 2.43 -2.45 2.66
C ARG A 56 1.19 -2.42 1.80
N VAL A 57 0.96 -3.48 1.02
CA VAL A 57 -0.22 -3.60 0.14
C VAL A 57 -1.02 -4.82 0.53
N TYR A 58 -2.34 -4.68 0.49
CA TYR A 58 -3.29 -5.77 0.59
C TYR A 58 -3.86 -6.06 -0.79
N PHE A 59 -3.83 -7.31 -1.21
CA PHE A 59 -4.25 -7.76 -2.53
C PHE A 59 -5.50 -8.62 -2.42
N GLY A 60 -6.48 -8.36 -3.29
CA GLY A 60 -7.63 -9.23 -3.48
C GLY A 60 -7.25 -10.39 -4.39
N VAL A 61 -7.27 -11.61 -3.88
CA VAL A 61 -6.99 -12.83 -4.65
C VAL A 61 -8.30 -13.59 -4.84
N GLY A 62 -8.63 -13.89 -6.10
CA GLY A 62 -9.90 -14.52 -6.48
C GLY A 62 -11.01 -13.49 -6.78
N SER A 63 -12.28 -13.90 -6.72
CA SER A 63 -13.41 -13.03 -7.08
C SER A 63 -14.69 -13.38 -6.34
N GLY A 64 -15.61 -12.42 -6.21
CA GLY A 64 -16.94 -12.64 -5.63
C GLY A 64 -16.91 -12.97 -4.14
N GLU A 65 -17.66 -14.01 -3.76
CA GLU A 65 -17.73 -14.50 -2.36
C GLU A 65 -16.46 -15.27 -1.94
N GLU A 66 -15.62 -15.68 -2.88
CA GLU A 66 -14.37 -16.43 -2.62
C GLU A 66 -13.12 -15.53 -2.58
N MET A 67 -13.29 -14.20 -2.70
CA MET A 67 -12.18 -13.25 -2.63
C MET A 67 -11.50 -13.34 -1.25
N GLN A 68 -10.21 -13.64 -1.27
CA GLN A 68 -9.35 -13.61 -0.09
C GLN A 68 -8.48 -12.37 -0.14
N VAL A 69 -7.99 -11.93 1.02
CA VAL A 69 -7.01 -10.85 1.10
C VAL A 69 -5.68 -11.44 1.49
N ASP A 70 -4.69 -11.27 0.62
CA ASP A 70 -3.28 -11.47 0.96
C ASP A 70 -2.62 -10.10 1.22
N SER A 71 -1.47 -10.07 1.88
CA SER A 71 -0.74 -8.84 2.13
C SER A 71 0.76 -9.02 2.09
N GLY A 72 1.48 -8.00 1.63
CA GLY A 72 2.93 -8.03 1.56
C GLY A 72 3.55 -6.64 1.57
N TYR A 73 4.87 -6.60 1.67
CA TYR A 73 5.66 -5.39 1.48
C TYR A 73 6.02 -5.27 0.00
N VAL A 74 5.91 -4.07 -0.54
CA VAL A 74 6.24 -3.75 -1.92
C VAL A 74 7.24 -2.60 -1.91
N ASP A 75 8.37 -2.82 -2.56
CA ASP A 75 9.39 -1.79 -2.74
C ASP A 75 9.14 -1.05 -4.05
N LEU A 76 9.23 0.27 -3.97
CA LEU A 76 9.04 1.19 -5.08
C LEU A 76 10.28 2.06 -5.25
N ARG A 77 10.64 2.40 -6.49
CA ARG A 77 11.63 3.42 -6.80
C ARG A 77 10.93 4.74 -7.07
N VAL A 78 11.30 5.78 -6.34
CA VAL A 78 10.76 7.13 -6.52
C VAL A 78 11.12 7.65 -7.92
N GLU A 79 10.11 7.96 -8.72
CA GLU A 79 10.27 8.60 -10.04
C GLU A 79 10.12 10.11 -9.94
N HIS A 80 9.15 10.57 -9.14
CA HIS A 80 8.86 11.99 -8.95
C HIS A 80 8.25 12.26 -7.58
N VAL A 81 8.62 13.39 -6.96
CA VAL A 81 8.06 13.84 -5.69
C VAL A 81 7.28 15.13 -5.91
N ASP A 82 5.97 15.08 -5.70
CA ASP A 82 5.06 16.23 -5.67
C ASP A 82 4.86 16.74 -4.22
N LEU A 83 4.03 17.76 -4.05
CA LEU A 83 3.79 18.38 -2.72
C LEU A 83 3.17 17.42 -1.71
N ASP A 84 2.25 16.56 -2.14
CA ASP A 84 1.44 15.68 -1.31
C ASP A 84 1.54 14.19 -1.68
N LYS A 85 2.10 13.86 -2.85
CA LYS A 85 2.23 12.49 -3.33
C LYS A 85 3.59 12.22 -3.96
N VAL A 86 3.91 10.94 -4.10
CA VAL A 86 5.08 10.42 -4.79
C VAL A 86 4.60 9.53 -5.92
N VAL A 87 5.14 9.74 -7.12
CA VAL A 87 5.01 8.77 -8.22
C VAL A 87 6.20 7.82 -8.11
N ALA A 88 5.93 6.52 -8.01
CA ALA A 88 6.99 5.53 -7.84
C ALA A 88 6.71 4.25 -8.66
N GLU A 89 7.78 3.69 -9.21
CA GLU A 89 7.78 2.45 -10.00
C GLU A 89 7.94 1.24 -9.08
N ILE A 90 7.11 0.22 -9.21
CA ILE A 90 7.25 -1.04 -8.48
C ILE A 90 8.53 -1.76 -8.91
N VAL A 91 9.40 -2.07 -7.95
CA VAL A 91 10.65 -2.81 -8.17
C VAL A 91 10.65 -4.22 -7.57
N SER A 92 9.62 -4.58 -6.80
CA SER A 92 9.42 -5.95 -6.32
C SER A 92 8.78 -6.84 -7.39
N GLU A 93 9.25 -8.09 -7.49
CA GLU A 93 8.53 -9.12 -8.24
C GLU A 93 7.27 -9.54 -7.45
N LEU A 94 6.10 -9.43 -8.07
CA LEU A 94 4.82 -9.78 -7.49
C LEU A 94 4.22 -11.00 -8.22
N PRO A 95 3.43 -11.84 -7.54
CA PRO A 95 2.66 -12.91 -8.17
C PRO A 95 1.75 -12.40 -9.29
N ASP A 96 1.65 -13.15 -10.38
CA ASP A 96 0.87 -12.79 -11.59
C ASP A 96 -0.63 -12.60 -11.31
N GLU A 97 -1.14 -13.19 -10.22
CA GLU A 97 -2.53 -13.04 -9.78
C GLU A 97 -2.83 -11.69 -9.12
N TYR A 98 -1.83 -10.88 -8.78
CA TYR A 98 -2.01 -9.58 -8.14
C TYR A 98 -2.36 -8.50 -9.15
N ALA A 99 -3.07 -7.47 -8.69
CA ALA A 99 -3.46 -6.33 -9.51
C ALA A 99 -2.29 -5.39 -9.89
N LEU A 100 -1.13 -5.56 -9.25
CA LEU A 100 0.08 -4.77 -9.47
C LEU A 100 1.22 -5.67 -9.96
N SER A 101 2.08 -5.13 -10.81
CA SER A 101 3.21 -5.84 -11.42
C SER A 101 4.52 -5.04 -11.33
N LEU A 102 5.65 -5.75 -11.47
CA LEU A 102 6.97 -5.14 -11.63
C LEU A 102 6.96 -4.13 -12.78
N GLY A 103 7.43 -2.91 -12.52
CA GLY A 103 7.51 -1.83 -13.49
C GLY A 103 6.24 -0.97 -13.62
N ASP A 104 5.17 -1.28 -12.90
CA ASP A 104 4.00 -0.40 -12.82
C ASP A 104 4.34 0.86 -12.01
N SER A 105 3.92 2.04 -12.48
CA SER A 105 4.00 3.29 -11.72
C SER A 105 2.70 3.54 -10.95
N ILE A 106 2.81 3.83 -9.67
CA ILE A 106 1.68 4.15 -8.78
C ILE A 106 1.91 5.47 -8.04
N ASP A 107 0.81 6.14 -7.70
CA ASP A 107 0.81 7.28 -6.78
C ASP A 107 0.76 6.74 -5.34
N VAL A 108 1.65 7.24 -4.47
CA VAL A 108 1.63 6.93 -3.03
C VAL A 108 1.73 8.21 -2.21
N PHE A 109 1.02 8.25 -1.08
CA PHE A 109 1.02 9.39 -0.15
C PHE A 109 1.99 9.16 1.02
N ALA A 110 2.35 10.23 1.73
CA ALA A 110 3.33 10.16 2.82
C ALA A 110 2.94 9.15 3.90
N GLU A 111 1.64 9.11 4.23
CA GLU A 111 1.02 8.22 5.21
C GLU A 111 0.94 6.75 4.76
N GLU A 112 1.26 6.46 3.49
CA GLU A 112 1.28 5.10 2.94
C GLU A 112 2.69 4.50 2.89
N ILE A 113 3.71 5.32 3.10
CA ILE A 113 5.11 4.92 3.04
C ILE A 113 5.60 4.54 4.43
N LEU A 114 6.09 3.32 4.58
CA LEU A 114 6.54 2.78 5.87
C LEU A 114 7.95 3.25 6.23
N CYS A 115 8.86 3.24 5.25
CA CYS A 115 10.25 3.63 5.40
C CYS A 115 10.93 3.89 4.05
N ILE A 116 12.07 4.57 4.12
CA ILE A 116 13.04 4.71 3.02
C ILE A 116 14.12 3.63 3.21
N ASN A 117 14.41 2.85 2.18
CA ASN A 117 15.50 1.89 2.15
C ASN A 117 16.73 2.54 1.50
N ASP A 118 17.87 2.49 2.21
CA ASP A 118 19.16 2.81 1.60
C ASP A 118 19.53 1.72 0.60
N ILE A 119 19.84 2.10 -0.65
CA ILE A 119 20.51 1.21 -1.59
C ILE A 119 21.93 0.96 -1.05
N GLN A 120 22.20 -0.24 -0.54
CA GLN A 120 23.56 -0.66 -0.16
C GLN A 120 24.48 -0.84 -1.37
#